data_AF-A0A7S1J6Q2-F1
#
_entry.id   AF-A0A7S1J6Q2-F1
#
_cell.length_a   1.000
_cell.length_b   1.000
_cell.length_c   1.000
_cell.angle_alpha   90.00
_cell.angle_beta   90.00
_cell.angle_gamma   90.00
#
_symmetry.space_group_name_H-M   'P 1'
#
loop_
_entity.id
_entity.type
_entity.pdbx_description
1 polymer ?
#
loop_
_entity_poly.entity_id
_entity_poly.type
_entity_poly.pdbx_seq_one_letter_code
_entity_poly.pdbx_strand_id
1 'polypeptide(L)'
;IVSTLLVEVGMAVGYGMATALPTRLVCFAVMVSPVGAWLRQYLSKFNSLVPSIPIGTLLANALGTIITMVIAILTWRDEALSASPIVRDENLRIILTGIVLAGSGDLSTVSSFVKEVKVIGEKNIWLGVRYTLVTFVVGQIIGAIFWGIYFA
;
A
#
# COMPACT_ATOMS: atom_id res chain seq x y z
N ILE A 1 -7.37 13.93 -26.55
CA ILE A 1 -6.56 14.25 -25.34
C ILE A 1 -6.47 13.04 -24.43
N VAL A 2 -7.57 12.52 -23.85
CA VAL A 2 -7.53 11.34 -22.97
C VAL A 2 -7.07 10.07 -23.69
N SER A 3 -7.54 9.83 -24.92
CA SER A 3 -7.15 8.65 -25.72
C SER A 3 -5.67 8.67 -26.14
N THR A 4 -5.17 9.83 -26.57
CA THR A 4 -3.76 10.01 -26.95
C THR A 4 -2.82 9.87 -25.76
N LEU A 5 -3.19 10.41 -24.59
CA LEU A 5 -2.41 10.27 -23.37
C LEU A 5 -2.33 8.81 -22.89
N LEU A 6 -3.44 8.06 -22.99
CA LEU A 6 -3.47 6.64 -22.64
C LEU A 6 -2.57 5.80 -23.55
N VAL A 7 -2.54 6.12 -24.84
CA VAL A 7 -1.66 5.43 -25.80
C VAL A 7 -0.18 5.75 -25.51
N GLU A 8 0.16 7.00 -25.23
CA GLU A 8 1.52 7.40 -24.87
C GLU A 8 2.00 6.77 -23.56
N VAL A 9 1.16 6.77 -22.52
CA VAL A 9 1.45 6.08 -21.25
C VAL A 9 1.59 4.57 -21.47
N GLY A 10 0.71 3.98 -22.26
CA GLY A 10 0.78 2.55 -22.62
C GLY A 10 2.06 2.19 -23.36
N MET A 11 2.49 3.01 -24.32
CA MET A 11 3.75 2.81 -25.04
C MET A 11 4.98 3.02 -24.15
N ALA A 12 4.98 4.03 -23.28
CA ALA A 12 6.07 4.29 -22.34
C ALA A 12 6.22 3.16 -21.31
N VAL A 13 5.11 2.64 -20.78
CA VAL A 13 5.08 1.48 -19.87
C VAL A 13 5.55 0.23 -20.61
N GLY A 14 5.07 -0.02 -21.83
CA GLY A 14 5.48 -1.16 -22.66
C GLY A 14 6.97 -1.14 -23.01
N TYR A 15 7.49 0.02 -23.38
CA TYR A 15 8.91 0.22 -23.65
C TYR A 15 9.74 0.04 -22.37
N GLY A 16 9.30 0.61 -21.25
CA GLY A 16 10.01 0.48 -19.97
C GLY A 16 10.07 -0.97 -19.46
N MET A 17 9.01 -1.77 -19.68
CA MET A 17 9.01 -3.22 -19.41
C MET A 17 10.04 -4.00 -20.25
N ALA A 18 10.35 -3.54 -21.46
CA ALA A 18 11.36 -4.16 -22.33
C ALA A 18 12.81 -3.77 -21.95
N THR A 19 12.99 -2.67 -21.20
CA THR A 19 14.32 -2.13 -20.82
C THR A 19 14.84 -2.64 -19.47
N ALA A 20 15.87 -1.98 -18.92
CA ALA A 20 16.63 -2.37 -17.74
C ALA A 20 15.77 -2.61 -16.48
N LEU A 21 16.30 -3.43 -15.57
CA LEU A 21 15.66 -3.89 -14.33
C LEU A 21 14.88 -2.83 -13.52
N PRO A 22 15.45 -1.64 -13.20
CA PRO A 22 14.73 -0.64 -12.41
C PRO A 22 13.51 -0.05 -13.14
N THR A 23 13.55 0.01 -14.48
CA THR A 23 12.45 0.54 -15.28
C THR A 23 11.27 -0.42 -15.29
N ARG A 24 11.51 -1.75 -15.28
CA ARG A 24 10.45 -2.77 -15.20
C ARG A 24 9.63 -2.67 -13.91
N LEU A 25 10.30 -2.46 -12.78
CA LEU A 25 9.65 -2.28 -11.49
C LEU A 25 8.72 -1.07 -11.49
N VAL A 26 9.22 0.07 -11.96
CA VAL A 26 8.43 1.32 -12.02
C VAL A 26 7.25 1.18 -12.97
N CYS A 27 7.45 0.58 -14.14
CA CYS A 27 6.37 0.31 -15.09
C CYS A 27 5.30 -0.61 -14.49
N PHE A 28 5.70 -1.67 -13.80
CA PHE A 28 4.76 -2.55 -13.11
C PHE A 28 4.01 -1.82 -12.00
N ALA A 29 4.70 -1.02 -11.19
CA ALA A 29 4.10 -0.19 -10.16
C ALA A 29 3.04 0.75 -10.77
N VAL A 30 3.37 1.48 -11.83
CA VAL A 30 2.43 2.39 -12.53
C VAL A 30 1.19 1.66 -13.03
N MET A 31 1.29 0.40 -13.47
CA MET A 31 0.14 -0.39 -13.88
C MET A 31 -0.77 -0.78 -12.71
N VAL A 32 -0.20 -1.02 -11.53
CA VAL A 32 -0.94 -1.43 -10.33
C VAL A 32 -1.50 -0.23 -9.56
N SER A 33 -0.89 0.95 -9.69
CA SER A 33 -1.27 2.19 -9.00
C SER A 33 -2.76 2.55 -9.11
N PRO A 34 -3.42 2.49 -10.29
CA PRO A 34 -4.85 2.78 -10.41
C PRO A 34 -5.73 1.87 -9.54
N VAL A 35 -5.34 0.61 -9.37
CA VAL A 35 -6.09 -0.37 -8.56
C VAL A 35 -6.05 0.03 -7.08
N GLY A 36 -4.87 0.39 -6.56
CA GLY A 36 -4.72 0.87 -5.18
C GLY A 36 -5.53 2.15 -4.93
N ALA A 37 -5.45 3.11 -5.85
CA ALA A 37 -6.19 4.36 -5.77
C ALA A 37 -7.72 4.15 -5.84
N TRP A 38 -8.20 3.27 -6.71
CA TRP A 38 -9.63 2.94 -6.80
C TRP A 38 -10.14 2.25 -5.55
N LEU A 39 -9.38 1.30 -5.00
CA LEU A 39 -9.77 0.63 -3.76
C LEU A 39 -9.81 1.62 -2.59
N ARG A 40 -8.83 2.52 -2.48
CA ARG A 40 -8.85 3.61 -1.48
C ARG A 40 -10.06 4.53 -1.66
N GLN A 41 -10.39 4.90 -2.89
CA GLN A 41 -11.55 5.72 -3.20
C GLN A 41 -12.87 5.00 -2.91
N TYR A 42 -12.93 3.69 -3.07
CA TYR A 42 -14.07 2.89 -2.66
C TYR A 42 -14.21 2.87 -1.13
N LEU A 43 -13.10 2.66 -0.42
CA LEU A 43 -13.07 2.62 1.04
C LEU A 43 -13.42 3.98 1.67
N SER A 44 -13.01 5.10 1.06
CA SER A 44 -13.28 6.44 1.59
C SER A 44 -14.79 6.75 1.73
N LYS A 45 -15.66 6.03 1.00
CA LYS A 45 -17.12 6.11 1.15
C LYS A 45 -17.60 5.73 2.55
N PHE A 46 -16.82 4.94 3.30
CA PHE A 46 -17.13 4.53 4.67
C PHE A 46 -16.63 5.52 5.73
N ASN A 47 -15.91 6.58 5.35
CA ASN A 47 -15.37 7.56 6.31
C ASN A 47 -16.46 8.34 7.06
N SER A 48 -17.65 8.48 6.46
CA SER A 48 -18.79 9.17 7.08
C SER A 48 -19.55 8.32 8.10
N LEU A 49 -19.31 7.00 8.15
CA LEU A 49 -20.04 6.10 9.05
C LEU A 49 -19.78 6.41 10.53
N VAL A 50 -18.54 6.75 10.87
CA VAL A 50 -18.14 7.13 12.23
C VAL A 50 -17.40 8.47 12.18
N PRO A 51 -18.06 9.60 12.51
CA PRO A 51 -17.49 10.94 12.34
C PRO A 51 -16.19 11.20 13.12
N SER A 52 -15.95 10.44 14.19
CA SER A 52 -14.76 10.54 15.02
C SER A 52 -13.59 9.68 14.54
N ILE A 53 -13.85 8.70 13.66
CA ILE A 53 -12.86 7.75 13.15
C ILE A 53 -13.21 7.47 11.68
N PRO A 54 -12.50 8.08 10.71
CA PRO A 54 -12.62 7.76 9.29
C PRO A 54 -12.24 6.30 9.02
N ILE A 55 -13.22 5.41 9.08
CA ILE A 55 -13.03 3.95 8.98
C ILE A 55 -12.41 3.57 7.65
N GLY A 56 -12.85 4.19 6.55
CA GLY A 56 -12.31 3.94 5.22
C GLY A 56 -10.81 4.20 5.11
N THR A 57 -10.35 5.35 5.61
CA THR A 57 -8.91 5.70 5.62
C THR A 57 -8.12 4.78 6.56
N LEU A 58 -8.68 4.45 7.72
CA LEU A 58 -8.08 3.48 8.64
C LEU A 58 -7.91 2.10 7.98
N LEU A 59 -8.95 1.59 7.32
CA LEU A 59 -8.94 0.31 6.60
C LEU A 59 -7.96 0.34 5.43
N ALA A 60 -7.92 1.43 4.68
CA ALA A 60 -6.99 1.57 3.56
C ALA A 60 -5.52 1.52 4.02
N ASN A 61 -5.19 2.21 5.12
CA ASN A 61 -3.87 2.14 5.73
C ASN A 61 -3.57 0.73 6.29
N ALA A 62 -4.52 0.10 6.98
CA ALA A 62 -4.37 -1.25 7.51
C ALA A 62 -4.14 -2.30 6.40
N LEU A 63 -4.92 -2.25 5.32
CA LEU A 63 -4.74 -3.13 4.16
C LEU A 63 -3.40 -2.89 3.47
N GLY A 64 -2.97 -1.63 3.35
CA GLY A 64 -1.63 -1.29 2.88
C GLY A 64 -0.55 -1.96 3.73
N THR A 65 -0.65 -1.88 5.06
CA THR A 65 0.27 -2.56 5.98
C THR A 65 0.25 -4.07 5.80
N ILE A 66 -0.93 -4.69 5.68
CA ILE A 66 -1.07 -6.15 5.46
C ILE A 66 -0.36 -6.56 4.17
N ILE A 67 -0.61 -5.87 3.06
CA ILE A 67 0.02 -6.17 1.77
C ILE A 67 1.55 -6.07 1.89
N THR A 68 2.05 -5.01 2.52
CA THR A 68 3.49 -4.83 2.74
C THR A 68 4.08 -5.95 3.58
N MET A 69 3.42 -6.35 4.68
CA MET A 69 3.91 -7.42 5.56
C MET A 69 3.90 -8.79 4.88
N VAL A 70 2.81 -9.14 4.17
CA VAL A 70 2.72 -10.40 3.41
C VAL A 70 3.86 -10.49 2.40
N ILE A 71 4.09 -9.42 1.63
CA ILE A 71 5.15 -9.42 0.62
C ILE A 71 6.53 -9.39 1.27
N ALA A 72 6.71 -8.67 2.36
CA ALA A 72 7.96 -8.68 3.12
C ALA A 72 8.32 -10.10 3.58
N ILE A 73 7.36 -10.85 4.11
CA ILE A 73 7.55 -12.27 4.50
C ILE A 73 7.90 -13.14 3.28
N LEU A 74 7.16 -13.00 2.18
CA LEU A 74 7.38 -13.81 0.97
C LEU A 74 8.73 -13.53 0.29
N THR A 75 9.29 -12.34 0.50
CA THR A 75 10.55 -11.90 -0.12
C THR A 75 11.73 -11.88 0.85
N TRP A 76 11.49 -12.15 2.14
CA TRP A 76 12.53 -12.19 3.16
C TRP A 76 13.53 -13.31 2.86
N ARG A 77 14.82 -12.97 2.91
CA ARG A 77 15.90 -13.93 2.73
C ARG A 77 16.35 -14.45 4.09
N ASP A 78 15.76 -15.55 4.51
CA ASP A 78 16.35 -16.41 5.53
C ASP A 78 17.18 -17.52 4.88
N GLU A 79 18.28 -17.93 5.50
CA GLU A 79 19.08 -19.05 5.00
C GLU A 79 18.24 -20.35 4.93
N ALA A 80 17.25 -20.50 5.82
CA ALA A 80 16.29 -21.61 5.82
C ALA A 80 15.24 -21.52 4.69
N LEU A 81 14.85 -20.32 4.27
CA LEU A 81 13.86 -20.05 3.20
C LEU A 81 14.49 -19.82 1.82
N SER A 82 15.82 -19.86 1.72
CA SER A 82 16.60 -19.69 0.49
C SER A 82 16.33 -20.78 -0.57
N ALA A 83 15.53 -21.79 -0.23
CA ALA A 83 14.99 -22.79 -1.15
C ALA A 83 13.67 -22.38 -1.82
N SER A 84 13.00 -21.32 -1.35
CA SER A 84 11.73 -20.86 -1.93
C SER A 84 11.92 -20.42 -3.39
N PRO A 85 11.15 -20.97 -4.34
CA PRO A 85 11.18 -20.54 -5.74
C PRO A 85 10.95 -19.04 -5.90
N ILE A 86 10.17 -18.45 -4.99
CA ILE A 86 9.81 -17.03 -4.99
C ILE A 86 11.02 -16.13 -4.73
N VAL A 87 11.95 -16.59 -3.88
CA VAL A 87 13.16 -15.86 -3.51
C VAL A 87 14.22 -15.94 -4.62
N ARG A 88 14.15 -16.97 -5.47
CA ARG A 88 15.10 -17.24 -6.55
C ARG A 88 14.71 -16.62 -7.89
N ASP A 89 13.42 -16.38 -8.13
CA ASP A 89 12.94 -15.73 -9.36
C ASP A 89 13.01 -14.19 -9.25
N GLU A 90 13.93 -13.59 -9.99
CA GLU A 90 14.12 -12.14 -10.04
C GLU A 90 12.90 -11.39 -10.59
N ASN A 91 12.19 -11.95 -11.58
CA ASN A 91 11.00 -11.32 -12.14
C ASN A 91 9.86 -11.32 -11.13
N LEU A 92 9.68 -12.42 -10.39
CA LEU A 92 8.65 -12.50 -9.36
C LEU A 92 8.93 -11.52 -8.22
N ARG A 93 10.19 -11.36 -7.82
CA ARG A 93 10.58 -10.34 -6.83
C ARG A 93 10.25 -8.93 -7.31
N ILE A 94 10.56 -8.60 -8.57
CA ILE A 94 10.24 -7.28 -9.15
C ILE A 94 8.72 -7.04 -9.13
N ILE A 95 7.93 -8.04 -9.52
CA ILE A 95 6.46 -7.97 -9.49
C ILE A 95 5.99 -7.70 -8.06
N LEU A 96 6.43 -8.51 -7.09
CA LEU A 96 6.06 -8.36 -5.69
C LEU A 96 6.47 -6.99 -5.11
N THR A 97 7.69 -6.52 -5.40
CA THR A 97 8.12 -5.19 -4.98
C THR A 97 7.32 -4.08 -5.65
N GLY A 98 6.95 -4.23 -6.92
CA GLY A 98 6.05 -3.30 -7.62
C GLY A 98 4.64 -3.26 -7.00
N ILE A 99 4.10 -4.41 -6.56
CA ILE A 99 2.83 -4.48 -5.81
C ILE A 99 2.95 -3.76 -4.48
N VAL A 100 4.06 -3.89 -3.74
CA VAL A 100 4.26 -3.11 -2.51
C VAL A 100 4.32 -1.63 -2.86
N LEU A 101 5.17 -1.23 -3.80
CA LEU A 101 5.43 0.17 -4.12
C LEU A 101 4.14 0.93 -4.52
N ALA A 102 3.37 0.37 -5.44
CA ALA A 102 2.15 1.01 -5.94
C ALA A 102 0.90 0.57 -5.18
N GLY A 103 0.73 -0.73 -4.96
CA GLY A 103 -0.45 -1.29 -4.30
C GLY A 103 -0.58 -0.80 -2.86
N SER A 104 0.46 -0.96 -2.04
CA SER A 104 0.42 -0.44 -0.65
C SER A 104 0.58 1.08 -0.60
N GLY A 105 1.36 1.67 -1.51
CA GLY A 105 1.63 3.11 -1.55
C GLY A 105 0.42 3.96 -1.94
N ASP A 106 -0.34 3.55 -2.94
CA ASP A 106 -1.52 4.31 -3.42
C ASP A 106 -2.81 3.92 -2.67
N LEU A 107 -2.84 2.74 -2.03
CA LEU A 107 -3.91 2.32 -1.13
C LEU A 107 -3.80 2.97 0.24
N SER A 108 -2.60 3.08 0.80
CA SER A 108 -2.38 3.84 2.03
C SER A 108 -2.29 5.34 1.75
N THR A 109 -2.53 6.18 2.76
CA THR A 109 -2.47 7.63 2.60
C THR A 109 -2.15 8.34 3.90
N VAL A 110 -1.07 9.13 3.89
CA VAL A 110 -0.74 10.06 4.97
C VAL A 110 -1.48 11.39 4.77
N SER A 111 -1.64 11.84 3.53
CA SER A 111 -2.26 13.14 3.23
C SER A 111 -3.73 13.22 3.66
N SER A 112 -4.52 12.17 3.38
CA SER A 112 -5.93 12.13 3.80
C SER A 112 -6.03 12.00 5.32
N PHE A 113 -5.19 11.14 5.92
CA PHE A 113 -5.09 10.97 7.36
C PHE A 113 -4.77 12.29 8.09
N VAL A 114 -3.76 13.04 7.65
CA VAL A 114 -3.39 14.33 8.25
C VAL A 114 -4.53 15.34 8.15
N LYS A 115 -5.20 15.41 6.98
CA LYS A 115 -6.37 16.28 6.79
C LYS A 115 -7.50 15.91 7.75
N GLU A 116 -7.79 14.62 7.90
CA GLU A 116 -8.82 14.11 8.79
C GLU A 116 -8.52 14.39 10.27
N VAL A 117 -7.28 14.12 10.71
CA VAL A 117 -6.82 14.44 12.06
C VAL A 117 -6.98 15.92 12.36
N LYS A 118 -6.63 16.79 11.41
CA LYS A 118 -6.81 18.24 11.55
C LYS A 118 -8.29 18.62 11.73
N VAL A 119 -9.16 18.15 10.83
CA VAL A 119 -10.61 18.46 10.87
C VAL A 119 -11.28 17.94 12.15
N ILE A 120 -10.89 16.75 12.62
CA ILE A 120 -11.41 16.19 13.87
C ILE A 120 -10.84 16.95 15.06
N GLY A 121 -9.55 17.28 15.04
CA GLY A 121 -8.86 18.03 16.08
C GLY A 121 -9.39 19.46 16.26
N GLU A 122 -9.80 20.12 15.18
CA GLU A 122 -10.48 21.42 15.20
C GLU A 122 -11.81 21.36 15.97
N LYS A 123 -12.51 20.23 15.93
CA LYS A 123 -13.75 20.02 16.70
C LYS A 123 -13.46 19.60 18.14
N ASN A 124 -12.51 18.69 18.32
CA ASN A 124 -12.07 18.21 19.63
C ASN A 124 -10.68 17.59 19.50
N ILE A 125 -9.68 18.23 20.12
CA ILE A 125 -8.29 17.81 20.09
C ILE A 125 -8.10 16.35 20.55
N TRP A 126 -8.85 15.91 21.57
CA TRP A 126 -8.76 14.56 22.09
C TRP A 126 -9.26 13.50 21.10
N LEU A 127 -10.24 13.84 20.27
CA LEU A 127 -10.69 12.94 19.20
C LEU A 127 -9.63 12.80 18.12
N GLY A 128 -8.95 13.89 17.74
CA GLY A 128 -7.85 13.86 16.78
C GLY A 128 -6.65 13.04 17.28
N VAL A 129 -6.28 13.22 18.55
CA VAL A 129 -5.23 12.42 19.22
C VAL A 129 -5.62 10.95 19.29
N ARG A 130 -6.86 10.64 19.70
CA ARG A 130 -7.37 9.25 19.74
C ARG A 130 -7.32 8.60 18.36
N TYR A 131 -7.78 9.28 17.32
CA TYR A 131 -7.77 8.74 15.95
C TYR A 131 -6.33 8.46 15.47
N THR A 132 -5.40 9.36 15.78
CA THR A 132 -3.97 9.19 15.50
C THR A 132 -3.41 7.95 16.20
N LEU A 133 -3.64 7.83 17.51
CA LEU A 133 -3.17 6.68 18.30
C LEU A 133 -3.77 5.36 17.79
N VAL A 134 -5.08 5.32 17.52
CA VAL A 134 -5.74 4.12 16.98
C VAL A 134 -5.11 3.71 15.65
N THR A 135 -4.90 4.67 14.73
CA THR A 135 -4.31 4.38 13.41
C THR A 135 -2.90 3.81 13.53
N PHE A 136 -2.06 4.40 14.38
CA PHE A 136 -0.71 3.90 14.63
C PHE A 136 -0.71 2.52 15.29
N VAL A 137 -1.47 2.34 16.37
CA VAL A 137 -1.54 1.08 17.12
C VAL A 137 -2.04 -0.06 16.24
N VAL A 138 -3.06 0.17 15.42
CA VAL A 138 -3.56 -0.85 14.47
C VAL A 138 -2.44 -1.28 13.50
N GLY A 139 -1.69 -0.33 12.93
CA GLY A 139 -0.56 -0.65 12.06
C GLY A 139 0.53 -1.47 12.75
N GLN A 140 0.88 -1.10 14.00
CA GLN A 140 1.88 -1.82 14.79
C GLN A 140 1.41 -3.23 15.18
N ILE A 141 0.14 -3.40 15.57
CA ILE A 141 -0.44 -4.72 15.89
C ILE A 141 -0.41 -5.63 14.67
N ILE A 142 -0.80 -5.12 13.49
CA ILE A 142 -0.72 -5.88 12.24
C ILE A 142 0.73 -6.32 11.99
N GLY A 143 1.69 -5.40 12.07
CA GLY A 143 3.11 -5.72 11.92
C GLY A 143 3.59 -6.79 12.90
N ALA A 144 3.24 -6.66 14.19
CA ALA A 144 3.61 -7.62 15.23
C ALA A 144 3.00 -9.00 15.01
N ILE A 145 1.75 -9.09 14.54
CA ILE A 145 1.09 -10.36 14.20
C ILE A 145 1.85 -11.06 13.07
N PHE A 146 2.14 -10.34 11.98
CA PHE A 146 2.85 -10.92 10.84
C PHE A 146 4.29 -11.33 11.19
N TRP A 147 4.98 -10.51 11.99
CA TRP A 147 6.29 -10.86 12.53
C TRP A 147 6.21 -12.11 13.41
N GLY A 148 5.23 -12.20 14.31
CA GLY A 148 4.99 -13.37 15.14
C GLY A 148 4.73 -14.64 14.34
N ILE A 149 3.89 -14.56 13.30
CA ILE A 149 3.61 -15.69 12.38
C ILE A 149 4.88 -16.17 11.67
N TYR A 150 5.79 -15.26 11.34
CA TYR A 150 7.04 -15.61 10.67
C TYR A 150 8.01 -16.39 11.58
N PHE A 151 8.06 -16.07 12.88
CA PHE A 151 8.98 -16.70 13.85
C PHE A 151 8.38 -17.87 14.64
N ALA A 152 7.07 -18.12 14.52
CA ALA A 152 6.36 -19.23 15.18
C ALA A 152 6.45 -20.53 14.38
#